data_AF-A0A2S9J5J1-F1
#
_entry.id   AF-A0A2S9J5J1-F1
#
_cell.length_a   1.000
_cell.length_b   1.000
_cell.length_c   1.000
_cell.angle_alpha   90.00
_cell.angle_beta   90.00
_cell.angle_gamma   90.00
#
_symmetry.space_group_name_H-M   'P 1'
#
loop_
_entity.id
_entity.type
_entity.pdbx_description
1 polymer ?
#
loop_
_entity_poly.entity_id
_entity_poly.type
_entity_poly.pdbx_seq_one_letter_code
_entity_poly.pdbx_strand_id
1 'polypeptide(L)'
;MTACEKQDCFTPPEPVVFEFVDAEGNNLITTGQLHNDNFEFREELGNDQNELVEHTIGVDDRVTLYSVGWSGGVEQFKFLSTIKSFSFLVKARNNKGCGGTKIEQVTLDDVEYQQKEGYFLITLVPE
;
A
#
# COMPACT_ATOMS: atom_id res chain seq x y z
N MET A 1 -0.44 -39.69 -20.44
CA MET A 1 -1.25 -38.95 -19.46
C MET A 1 -0.41 -38.89 -18.20
N THR A 2 0.08 -37.74 -17.73
CA THR A 2 -0.76 -36.68 -17.13
C THR A 2 -0.18 -35.29 -17.43
N ALA A 3 -0.88 -34.55 -18.29
CA ALA A 3 -0.88 -33.09 -18.24
C ALA A 3 -1.84 -32.67 -17.10
N CYS A 4 -1.54 -31.54 -16.45
CA CYS A 4 -2.16 -30.95 -15.25
C CYS A 4 -1.58 -31.43 -13.91
N GLU A 5 -0.73 -30.60 -13.29
CA GLU A 5 -0.66 -30.28 -11.83
C GLU A 5 0.21 -29.03 -11.52
N LYS A 6 0.74 -28.30 -12.53
CA LYS A 6 1.54 -27.07 -12.35
C LYS A 6 0.76 -25.76 -12.66
N GLN A 7 -0.55 -25.84 -12.81
CA GLN A 7 -1.34 -24.74 -13.40
C GLN A 7 -1.92 -23.73 -12.40
N ASP A 8 -2.00 -24.02 -11.10
CA ASP A 8 -2.63 -23.11 -10.12
C ASP A 8 -1.82 -23.01 -8.82
N CYS A 9 -0.59 -22.50 -8.91
CA CYS A 9 0.16 -22.24 -7.68
C CYS A 9 0.68 -20.80 -7.57
N PHE A 10 0.39 -19.97 -8.57
CA PHE A 10 0.63 -18.53 -8.47
C PHE A 10 -0.06 -17.97 -7.24
N THR A 11 0.70 -17.26 -6.40
CA THR A 11 0.17 -16.57 -5.21
C THR A 11 0.38 -15.07 -5.43
N PRO A 12 -0.70 -14.28 -5.60
CA PRO A 12 -0.55 -12.83 -5.67
C PRO A 12 0.01 -12.30 -4.33
N PRO A 13 0.67 -11.14 -4.35
CA PRO A 13 1.09 -10.50 -3.11
C PRO A 13 -0.14 -10.20 -2.23
N GLU A 14 0.06 -10.31 -0.92
CA GLU A 14 -0.91 -9.75 0.03
C GLU A 14 -0.99 -8.24 -0.16
N PRO A 15 -2.19 -7.63 -0.10
CA PRO A 15 -2.33 -6.21 -0.31
C PRO A 15 -1.72 -5.42 0.85
N VAL A 16 -1.30 -4.19 0.57
CA VAL A 16 -0.91 -3.23 1.61
C VAL A 16 -2.16 -2.49 2.07
N VAL A 17 -2.40 -2.48 3.38
CA VAL A 17 -3.58 -1.85 3.98
C VAL A 17 -3.15 -0.72 4.91
N PHE A 18 -3.77 0.44 4.76
CA PHE A 18 -3.52 1.64 5.55
C PHE A 18 -4.80 2.10 6.27
N GLU A 19 -4.65 2.49 7.54
CA GLU A 19 -5.66 3.19 8.31
C GLU A 19 -5.11 4.57 8.66
N PHE A 20 -5.82 5.63 8.26
CA PHE A 20 -5.36 7.01 8.46
C PHE A 20 -6.10 7.66 9.62
N VAL A 21 -5.36 8.19 10.59
CA VAL A 21 -5.91 8.85 11.78
C VAL A 21 -5.31 10.24 12.01
N ASP A 22 -6.04 11.10 12.71
CA ASP A 22 -5.49 12.36 13.26
C ASP A 22 -4.65 12.12 14.53
N ALA A 23 -4.13 13.21 15.12
CA ALA A 23 -3.32 13.17 16.33
C ALA A 23 -4.08 12.65 17.56
N GLU A 24 -5.41 12.74 17.55
CA GLU A 24 -6.31 12.24 18.59
C GLU A 24 -6.73 10.78 18.36
N GLY A 25 -6.37 10.19 17.21
CA GLY A 25 -6.69 8.82 16.84
C GLY A 25 -8.04 8.65 16.16
N ASN A 26 -8.71 9.72 15.72
CA ASN A 26 -9.94 9.61 14.94
C ASN A 26 -9.61 9.25 13.49
N ASN A 27 -10.36 8.31 12.93
CA ASN A 27 -10.19 7.90 11.53
C ASN A 27 -10.56 9.05 10.57
N LEU A 28 -9.65 9.39 9.67
CA LEU A 28 -9.75 10.52 8.75
C LEU A 28 -10.76 10.27 7.61
N ILE A 29 -10.98 9.01 7.23
CA ILE A 29 -12.02 8.61 6.27
C ILE A 29 -13.39 8.73 6.94
N THR A 30 -13.55 8.18 8.15
CA THR A 30 -14.82 8.23 8.90
C THR A 30 -15.26 9.67 9.20
N THR A 31 -14.30 10.55 9.52
CA THR A 31 -14.56 11.97 9.79
C THR A 31 -14.79 12.79 8.52
N GLY A 32 -14.57 12.22 7.33
CA GLY A 32 -14.74 12.88 6.04
C GLY A 32 -13.60 13.84 5.67
N GLN A 33 -12.51 13.85 6.42
CA GLN A 33 -11.33 14.67 6.15
C GLN A 33 -10.49 14.09 5.01
N LEU A 34 -10.48 12.77 4.84
CA LEU A 34 -9.96 12.07 3.68
C LEU A 34 -11.10 11.40 2.90
N HIS A 35 -11.05 11.48 1.58
CA HIS A 35 -11.96 10.81 0.66
C HIS A 35 -11.27 10.65 -0.70
N ASN A 36 -11.77 9.75 -1.57
CA ASN A 36 -11.11 9.40 -2.84
C ASN A 36 -10.69 10.60 -3.70
N ASP A 37 -11.43 11.72 -3.64
CA ASP A 37 -11.13 12.91 -4.45
C ASP A 37 -10.04 13.83 -3.88
N ASN A 38 -9.50 13.56 -2.67
CA ASN A 38 -8.51 14.43 -2.01
C ASN A 38 -7.20 13.75 -1.61
N PHE A 39 -7.02 12.48 -1.98
CA PHE A 39 -5.75 11.80 -1.88
C PHE A 39 -5.53 10.84 -3.06
N GLU A 40 -4.26 10.54 -3.32
CA GLU A 40 -3.87 9.58 -4.35
C GLU A 40 -2.56 8.89 -3.96
N PHE A 41 -2.35 7.72 -4.56
CA PHE A 41 -1.10 6.98 -4.46
C PHE A 41 -0.42 6.98 -5.83
N ARG A 42 0.90 7.13 -5.83
CA ARG A 42 1.71 7.11 -7.04
C ARG A 42 2.93 6.21 -6.87
N GLU A 43 3.24 5.40 -7.87
CA GLU A 43 4.51 4.68 -7.96
C GLU A 43 5.56 5.56 -8.65
N GLU A 44 6.76 5.62 -8.08
CA GLU A 44 7.89 6.38 -8.62
C GLU A 44 8.74 5.49 -9.53
N LEU A 45 8.55 5.62 -10.85
CA LEU A 45 9.23 4.78 -11.86
C LEU A 45 10.60 5.34 -12.31
N GLY A 46 11.01 6.49 -11.76
CA GLY A 46 12.20 7.24 -12.17
C GLY A 46 11.96 8.15 -13.39
N ASN A 47 12.89 9.08 -13.65
CA ASN A 47 12.82 10.05 -14.75
C ASN A 47 11.49 10.84 -14.83
N ASP A 48 11.05 11.40 -13.70
CA ASP A 48 9.82 12.20 -13.55
C ASP A 48 8.50 11.46 -13.86
N GLN A 49 8.54 10.15 -14.15
CA GLN A 49 7.36 9.33 -14.38
C GLN A 49 6.79 8.84 -13.06
N ASN A 50 5.50 9.12 -12.85
CA ASN A 50 4.73 8.64 -11.72
C ASN A 50 3.44 7.99 -12.23
N GLU A 51 3.20 6.73 -11.89
CA GLU A 51 1.99 6.00 -12.26
C GLU A 51 0.98 6.03 -11.12
N LEU A 52 -0.32 6.21 -11.44
CA LEU A 52 -1.38 6.17 -10.44
C LEU A 52 -1.56 4.74 -9.92
N VAL A 53 -1.55 4.58 -8.60
CA VAL A 53 -1.80 3.30 -7.95
C VAL A 53 -3.27 3.24 -7.54
N GLU A 54 -3.96 2.23 -8.06
CA GLU A 54 -5.35 1.97 -7.69
C GLU A 54 -5.46 1.59 -6.21
N HIS A 55 -6.50 2.12 -5.57
CA HIS A 55 -6.80 1.85 -4.19
C HIS A 55 -8.30 1.73 -3.98
N THR A 56 -8.70 1.12 -2.87
CA THR A 56 -10.11 1.05 -2.46
C THR A 56 -10.23 1.42 -1.00
N ILE A 57 -11.32 2.10 -0.65
CA ILE A 57 -11.73 2.32 0.74
C ILE A 57 -12.70 1.21 1.12
N GLY A 58 -12.33 0.40 2.12
CA GLY A 58 -13.14 -0.69 2.66
C GLY A 58 -14.26 -0.19 3.58
N VAL A 59 -15.17 -1.09 3.94
CA VAL A 59 -16.25 -0.81 4.91
C VAL A 59 -15.75 -0.58 6.34
N ASP A 60 -14.48 -0.91 6.59
CA ASP A 60 -13.76 -0.67 7.84
C ASP A 60 -12.98 0.66 7.80
N ASP A 61 -13.25 1.52 6.82
CA ASP A 61 -12.62 2.83 6.63
C ASP A 61 -11.09 2.75 6.47
N ARG A 62 -10.60 1.62 5.93
CA ARG A 62 -9.19 1.39 5.58
C ARG A 62 -8.97 1.44 4.08
N VAL A 63 -7.78 1.86 3.68
CA VAL A 63 -7.38 1.96 2.29
C VAL A 63 -6.52 0.76 1.90
N THR A 64 -6.90 0.05 0.84
CA THR A 64 -6.23 -1.15 0.36
C THR A 64 -5.58 -0.93 -1.00
N LEU A 65 -4.28 -1.23 -1.12
CA LEU A 65 -3.50 -1.20 -2.35
C LEU A 65 -3.25 -2.62 -2.86
N TYR A 66 -3.87 -2.99 -3.98
CA TYR A 66 -3.81 -4.35 -4.53
C TYR A 66 -2.68 -4.59 -5.52
N SER A 67 -2.19 -3.54 -6.20
CA SER A 67 -1.15 -3.64 -7.22
C SER A 67 0.28 -3.50 -6.69
N VAL A 68 0.43 -3.24 -5.39
CA VAL A 68 1.73 -3.01 -4.76
C VAL A 68 2.48 -4.33 -4.52
N GLY A 69 3.78 -4.36 -4.85
CA GLY A 69 4.64 -5.51 -4.60
C GLY A 69 4.45 -6.67 -5.58
N TRP A 70 3.85 -6.45 -6.75
CA TRP A 70 3.72 -7.47 -7.82
C TRP A 70 5.04 -7.80 -8.50
N SER A 71 6.01 -6.87 -8.47
CA SER A 71 7.36 -7.13 -8.91
C SER A 71 8.28 -7.39 -7.70
N GLY A 72 9.25 -8.29 -7.87
CA GLY A 72 10.25 -8.54 -6.85
C GLY A 72 11.30 -7.42 -6.84
N GLY A 73 11.63 -6.89 -5.68
CA GLY A 73 12.56 -5.78 -5.56
C GLY A 73 12.16 -4.80 -4.46
N VAL A 74 12.63 -3.56 -4.61
CA VAL A 74 12.19 -2.41 -3.80
C VAL A 74 11.52 -1.44 -4.76
N GLU A 75 10.25 -1.18 -4.53
CA GLU A 75 9.42 -0.20 -5.24
C GLU A 75 9.21 1.01 -4.33
N GLN A 76 9.21 2.21 -4.91
CA GLN A 76 9.02 3.46 -4.20
C GLN A 76 7.68 4.08 -4.59
N PHE A 77 6.97 4.57 -3.59
CA PHE A 77 5.65 5.13 -3.76
C PHE A 77 5.51 6.45 -2.99
N LYS A 78 4.55 7.25 -3.41
CA LYS A 78 4.12 8.48 -2.76
C LYS A 78 2.65 8.44 -2.45
N PHE A 79 2.30 8.77 -1.22
CA PHE A 79 0.95 9.18 -0.85
C PHE A 79 0.88 10.70 -0.90
N LEU A 80 -0.08 11.22 -1.67
CA LEU A 80 -0.35 12.63 -1.80
C LEU A 80 -1.74 12.89 -1.25
N SER A 81 -1.88 13.84 -0.33
CA SER A 81 -3.19 14.27 0.18
C SER A 81 -3.20 15.75 0.47
N THR A 82 -4.40 16.30 0.68
CA THR A 82 -4.57 17.70 1.12
C THR A 82 -4.09 17.96 2.56
N ILE A 83 -3.87 16.91 3.37
CA ILE A 83 -3.46 17.03 4.77
C ILE A 83 -1.93 16.97 4.88
N LYS A 84 -1.35 15.88 4.36
CA LYS A 84 0.08 15.62 4.37
C LYS A 84 0.44 14.62 3.27
N SER A 85 1.61 14.81 2.68
CA SER A 85 2.19 13.86 1.72
C SER A 85 3.35 13.12 2.36
N PHE A 86 3.58 11.87 1.98
CA PHE A 86 4.73 11.09 2.44
C PHE A 86 5.14 10.06 1.39
N SER A 87 6.37 9.59 1.48
CA SER A 87 6.90 8.51 0.65
C SER A 87 6.91 7.19 1.42
N PHE A 88 6.77 6.08 0.71
CA PHE A 88 6.95 4.77 1.29
C PHE A 88 7.61 3.81 0.32
N LEU A 89 8.39 2.89 0.86
CA LEU A 89 9.09 1.84 0.13
C LEU A 89 8.43 0.50 0.42
N VAL A 90 8.17 -0.27 -0.63
CA VAL A 90 7.71 -1.64 -0.51
C VAL A 90 8.80 -2.56 -1.02
N LYS A 91 9.27 -3.45 -0.14
CA LYS A 91 10.20 -4.50 -0.50
C LYS A 91 9.45 -5.80 -0.65
N ALA A 92 9.49 -6.39 -1.84
CA ALA A 92 8.90 -7.67 -2.14
C ALA A 92 9.94 -8.69 -2.62
N ARG A 93 9.75 -9.96 -2.27
CA ARG A 93 10.58 -11.09 -2.73
C ARG A 93 9.77 -12.01 -3.61
N ASN A 94 10.37 -12.47 -4.71
CA ASN A 94 9.81 -13.54 -5.53
C ASN A 94 9.68 -14.84 -4.73
N ASN A 95 8.52 -15.48 -4.83
CA ASN A 95 8.29 -16.79 -4.25
C ASN A 95 9.08 -17.85 -5.04
N LYS A 96 9.91 -18.63 -4.33
CA LYS A 96 10.73 -19.68 -4.96
C LYS A 96 9.91 -20.97 -5.08
N GLY A 97 9.42 -21.27 -6.28
CA GLY A 97 8.78 -22.56 -6.61
C GLY A 97 7.42 -22.43 -7.28
N CYS A 98 6.68 -21.38 -6.94
CA CYS A 98 5.44 -20.95 -7.57
C CYS A 98 5.53 -19.45 -7.80
N GLY A 99 5.15 -18.98 -8.99
CA GLY A 99 5.25 -17.57 -9.33
C GLY A 99 4.51 -16.65 -8.34
N GLY A 100 4.79 -15.35 -8.44
CA GLY A 100 4.28 -14.33 -7.55
C GLY A 100 5.32 -13.85 -6.54
N THR A 101 4.87 -12.98 -5.65
CA THR A 101 5.72 -12.22 -4.74
C THR A 101 5.16 -12.23 -3.33
N LYS A 102 6.02 -11.93 -2.37
CA LYS A 102 5.65 -11.72 -0.97
C LYS A 102 6.23 -10.40 -0.52
N ILE A 103 5.39 -9.53 0.03
CA ILE A 103 5.84 -8.31 0.70
C ILE A 103 6.64 -8.70 1.95
N GLU A 104 7.89 -8.27 2.00
CA GLU A 104 8.78 -8.48 3.14
C GLU A 104 8.70 -7.33 4.14
N GLN A 105 8.59 -6.11 3.62
CA GLN A 105 8.69 -4.89 4.41
C GLN A 105 8.02 -3.74 3.68
N VAL A 106 7.30 -2.92 4.45
CA VAL A 106 6.87 -1.59 4.04
C VAL A 106 7.53 -0.61 5.00
N THR A 107 8.20 0.40 4.46
CA THR A 107 8.86 1.47 5.23
C THR A 107 8.23 2.78 4.83
N LEU A 108 7.71 3.52 5.81
CA LEU A 108 7.16 4.85 5.59
C LEU A 108 8.15 5.89 6.09
N ASP A 109 8.35 6.94 5.30
CA ASP A 109 9.22 8.07 5.63
C ASP A 109 8.38 9.30 5.97
N ASP A 110 8.89 10.18 6.83
CA ASP A 110 8.27 11.48 7.19
C ASP A 110 6.88 11.42 7.83
N VAL A 111 6.45 10.25 8.32
CA VAL A 111 5.17 10.05 9.01
C VAL A 111 5.29 9.10 10.20
N GLU A 112 4.50 9.35 11.25
CA GLU A 112 4.38 8.43 12.37
C GLU A 112 3.44 7.29 12.00
N TYR A 113 3.86 6.05 12.24
CA TYR A 113 3.04 4.89 11.98
C TYR A 113 3.27 3.75 12.97
N GLN A 114 2.28 2.86 13.08
CA GLN A 114 2.35 1.61 13.81
C GLN A 114 1.93 0.46 12.91
N GLN A 115 2.74 -0.60 12.85
CA GLN A 115 2.33 -1.84 12.22
C GLN A 115 1.37 -2.61 13.15
N LYS A 116 0.17 -2.89 12.66
CA LYS A 116 -0.85 -3.72 13.31
C LYS A 116 -1.01 -5.04 12.55
N GLU A 117 -1.77 -5.95 13.11
CA GLU A 117 -2.08 -7.21 12.44
C GLU A 117 -2.92 -6.93 11.17
N GLY A 118 -2.28 -7.04 10.01
CA GLY A 118 -2.91 -6.89 8.70
C GLY A 118 -2.95 -5.47 8.12
N TYR A 119 -2.47 -4.43 8.82
CA TYR A 119 -2.48 -3.06 8.31
C TYR A 119 -1.45 -2.14 9.00
N PHE A 120 -1.17 -0.98 8.41
CA PHE A 120 -0.41 0.08 9.05
C PHE A 120 -1.35 1.21 9.49
N LEU A 121 -1.31 1.55 10.78
CA LEU A 121 -1.98 2.72 11.32
C LEU A 121 -1.06 3.93 11.15
N ILE A 122 -1.50 4.94 10.41
CA ILE A 122 -0.70 6.10 10.01
C ILE A 122 -1.34 7.35 10.60
N THR A 123 -0.57 8.11 11.37
CA THR A 123 -1.01 9.37 11.95
C THR A 123 -0.65 10.51 11.00
N LEU A 124 -1.65 11.21 10.46
CA LEU A 124 -1.45 12.40 9.64
C LEU A 124 -1.71 13.66 10.46
N VAL A 125 -0.69 14.50 10.54
CA VAL A 125 -0.75 15.82 11.15
C VAL A 125 -0.46 16.84 10.05
N PRO A 126 -1.25 17.92 9.93
CA PRO A 126 -0.93 19.02 9.00
C PRO A 126 0.50 19.54 9.25
N GLU A 127 1.20 19.89 8.18
CA GLU A 127 2.54 20.53 8.27
C GLU A 127 2.51 21.92 8.90
#